data_AF-A0A964MFU1-F1
#
_entry.id   AF-A0A964MFU1-F1
#
_cell.length_a   1.000
_cell.length_b   1.000
_cell.length_c   1.000
_cell.angle_alpha   90.00
_cell.angle_beta   90.00
_cell.angle_gamma   90.00
#
_symmetry.space_group_name_H-M   'P 1'
#
loop_
_entity.id
_entity.type
_entity.pdbx_description
1 polymer ?
#
loop_
_entity_poly.entity_id
_entity_poly.type
_entity_poly.pdbx_seq_one_letter_code
_entity_poly.pdbx_strand_id
1 'polypeptide(L)' 'MENSHLSDSYLERFVTGLIHDDAELKWVESHLFSCPDCADRMWAMQEHMDDPESGSAQTTDPELYRDDHPLQ' A
#
# COMPACT_ATOMS: atom_id res chain seq x y z
N MET A 1 17.45 26.24 5.82
CA MET A 1 17.29 25.08 6.72
C MET A 1 17.11 23.90 5.80
N GLU A 2 18.15 23.10 5.64
CA GLU A 2 18.07 21.83 4.93
C GLU A 2 17.11 20.95 5.74
N ASN A 3 15.82 20.98 5.37
CA ASN A 3 14.86 20.00 5.84
C ASN A 3 15.30 18.68 5.22
N SER A 4 16.13 17.92 5.94
CA SER A 4 16.48 16.57 5.52
C SER A 4 15.20 15.76 5.47
N HIS A 5 14.63 15.62 4.28
CA HIS A 5 13.50 14.75 4.00
C HIS A 5 13.88 13.32 4.35
N LEU A 6 12.88 12.49 4.68
CA LEU A 6 13.10 11.06 4.82
C LEU A 6 13.57 10.49 3.48
N SER A 7 14.57 9.61 3.54
CA SER A 7 14.96 8.81 2.39
C SER A 7 13.82 7.87 2.00
N ASP A 8 13.73 7.58 0.71
CA ASP A 8 12.79 6.63 0.11
C ASP A 8 12.83 5.28 0.83
N SER A 9 14.01 4.80 1.25
CA SER A 9 14.16 3.55 2.01
C SER A 9 13.51 3.58 3.40
N TYR A 10 13.33 4.74 4.03
CA TYR A 10 12.57 4.86 5.28
C TYR A 10 11.07 4.86 5.00
N LEU A 11 10.63 5.55 3.94
CA LEU A 11 9.23 5.57 3.52
C LEU A 11 8.75 4.19 3.08
N GLU A 12 9.53 3.48 2.27
CA GLU A 12 9.23 2.12 1.84
C GLU A 12 9.09 1.18 3.04
N ARG A 13 10.06 1.19 3.96
CA ARG A 13 9.99 0.36 5.17
C ARG A 13 8.78 0.69 6.05
N PHE A 14 8.38 1.97 6.11
CA PHE A 14 7.19 2.40 6.83
C PHE A 14 5.92 1.85 6.17
N VAL A 15 5.78 2.00 4.84
CA VAL A 15 4.61 1.53 4.07
C VAL A 15 4.50 0.01 4.04
N THR A 16 5.62 -0.71 3.96
CA THR A 16 5.65 -2.18 3.97
C THR A 16 5.58 -2.78 5.37
N GLY A 17 5.57 -1.97 6.44
CA GLY A 17 5.57 -2.45 7.82
C GLY A 17 6.87 -3.15 8.26
N LEU A 18 8.01 -2.85 7.62
CA LEU A 18 9.32 -3.43 7.94
C LEU A 18 10.04 -2.71 9.09
N ILE A 19 9.44 -1.67 9.67
CA ILE A 19 9.97 -0.99 10.86
C ILE A 19 9.53 -1.77 12.09
N HIS A 20 10.48 -2.49 12.71
CA HIS A 20 10.22 -3.29 13.92
C HIS A 20 10.51 -2.53 15.22
N ASP A 21 11.20 -1.39 15.14
CA ASP A 21 11.55 -0.57 16.30
C ASP A 21 10.51 0.54 16.52
N ASP A 22 9.95 0.59 17.72
CA ASP A 22 8.88 1.54 18.08
C ASP A 22 9.38 3.00 18.10
N ALA A 23 10.65 3.21 18.46
CA ALA A 23 11.25 4.55 18.47
C ALA A 23 11.51 5.05 17.04
N GLU A 24 11.97 4.17 16.13
CA GLU A 24 12.10 4.47 14.71
C GLU A 24 10.73 4.77 14.07
N LEU A 25 9.71 3.98 14.39
CA LEU A 25 8.35 4.18 13.88
C LEU A 25 7.81 5.56 14.29
N LYS A 26 7.85 5.89 15.58
CA LYS A 26 7.39 7.19 16.07
C LYS A 26 8.16 8.37 15.51
N TRP A 27 9.45 8.20 15.27
CA TRP A 27 10.27 9.24 14.66
C TRP A 27 9.83 9.52 13.21
N VAL A 28 9.58 8.46 12.43
CA VAL A 28 9.05 8.55 11.06
C VAL A 28 7.65 9.20 11.08
N GLU A 29 6.74 8.73 11.94
CA GLU A 29 5.39 9.30 12.07
C GLU A 29 5.43 10.79 12.43
N SER A 30 6.28 11.17 13.39
CA SER A 30 6.43 12.56 13.81
C SER A 30 6.99 13.44 12.69
N HIS A 31 7.89 12.90 11.85
CA HIS A 31 8.37 13.60 10.66
C HIS A 31 7.28 13.75 9.60
N LEU A 32 6.55 12.68 9.29
CA LEU A 32 5.43 12.70 8.33
C LEU A 32 4.35 13.71 8.74
N PHE A 33 4.09 13.82 10.05
CA PHE A 33 3.17 14.81 10.59
C PHE A 33 3.65 16.26 10.38
N SER A 34 4.96 16.49 10.46
CA SER A 34 5.55 17.82 10.30
C SER A 34 5.91 18.17 8.85
N CYS A 35 6.04 17.18 7.96
CA CYS A 35 6.52 17.35 6.59
C CYS A 35 5.50 16.80 5.59
N PRO A 36 4.66 17.66 4.99
CA PRO A 36 3.61 17.22 4.05
C PRO A 36 4.18 16.63 2.76
N ASP A 37 5.39 17.03 2.35
CA ASP A 37 6.07 16.47 1.17
C ASP A 37 6.42 14.98 1.36
N CYS A 38 6.94 14.62 2.53
CA CYS A 38 7.20 13.22 2.87
C CYS A 38 5.91 12.41 3.01
N ALA A 39 4.83 13.02 3.51
CA ALA A 39 3.52 12.38 3.59
C ALA A 39 2.92 12.09 2.21
N ASP A 40 3.01 13.04 1.27
CA ASP A 40 2.57 12.87 -0.12
C ASP A 40 3.32 11.74 -0.82
N ARG A 41 4.65 11.69 -0.67
CA ARG A 41 5.47 10.60 -1.20
C ARG A 41 5.13 9.24 -0.59
N MET A 42 4.84 9.20 0.71
CA MET A 42 4.42 7.98 1.41
C MET A 42 3.09 7.46 0.87
N TRP A 43 2.12 8.35 0.65
CA TRP A 43 0.81 8.02 0.09
C TRP A 43 0.93 7.50 -1.34
N ALA A 44 1.70 8.16 -2.19
CA ALA A 44 1.94 7.70 -3.56
C ALA A 44 2.56 6.29 -3.59
N MET A 45 3.49 5.99 -2.69
CA MET A 45 4.07 4.63 -2.57
C MET A 45 3.03 3.61 -2.11
N GLN A 46 2.17 3.97 -1.16
CA GLN A 46 1.11 3.08 -0.67
C GLN A 46 0.06 2.81 -1.75
N GLU A 47 -0.38 3.83 -2.49
CA GLU A 47 -1.31 3.68 -3.62
C GLU A 47 -0.74 2.76 -4.71
N HIS A 48 0.56 2.85 -4.99
CA HIS A 48 1.22 1.94 -5.93
C HIS A 48 1.27 0.48 -5.46
N MET A 49 1.28 0.22 -4.15
CA MET A 49 1.28 -1.14 -3.58
C MET A 49 -0.13 -1.70 -3.39
N ASP A 50 -1.10 -0.82 -3.09
CA ASP A 50 -2.50 -1.18 -2.86
C ASP A 50 -3.28 -1.36 -4.16
N ASP A 51 -2.77 -0.86 -5.31
CA ASP A 51 -3.40 -1.04 -6.62
C ASP A 51 -3.76 -2.51 -6.88
N PRO A 52 -5.05 -2.87 -6.78
CA PRO A 52 -5.48 -4.23 -6.99
C PRO A 52 -5.55 -4.55 -8.48
N GLU A 53 -5.38 -3.59 -9.40
CA GLU A 53 -5.42 -3.80 -10.84
C GLU A 53 -4.14 -4.49 -11.36
N SER A 54 -2.97 -4.27 -10.74
CA SER A 54 -1.77 -5.10 -10.95
C SER A 54 -1.91 -6.53 -10.40
N GLY A 55 -2.95 -6.80 -9.61
CA GLY A 55 -3.28 -8.11 -9.06
C GLY A 55 -4.65 -8.66 -9.50
N SER A 56 -5.35 -8.03 -10.44
CA SER A 56 -6.70 -8.41 -10.85
C SER A 56 -6.82 -8.62 -12.36
N ALA A 57 -6.12 -9.64 -12.86
CA ALA A 57 -6.76 -10.52 -13.83
C ALA A 57 -7.83 -11.34 -13.10
N GLN A 58 -8.91 -10.68 -12.70
CA GLN A 58 -10.15 -11.34 -12.32
C GLN A 58 -10.78 -11.90 -13.60
N THR A 59 -10.36 -13.11 -13.97
CA THR A 59 -11.23 -14.03 -14.69
C THR A 59 -11.83 -15.01 -13.68
N THR A 60 -12.49 -14.51 -12.64
CA THR A 60 -13.53 -15.32 -12.00
C THR A 60 -14.70 -15.32 -12.96
N ASP A 61 -14.62 -16.27 -13.89
CA ASP A 61 -15.66 -16.65 -14.83
C ASP A 61 -17.00 -16.83 -14.08
N PRO A 62 -18.04 -16.02 -14.37
CA PRO A 62 -19.34 -16.17 -13.76
C PRO A 62 -20.25 -17.18 -14.50
N GLU A 63 -19.74 -18.24 -15.15
CA GLU A 63 -20.56 -19.30 -15.78
C GLU A 63 -20.68 -20.56 -14.90
N LEU A 64 -20.84 -20.42 -13.58
CA LEU A 64 -21.16 -21.55 -12.69
C LEU A 64 -22.65 -21.63 -12.27
N TYR A 65 -23.57 -20.94 -12.97
CA TYR A 65 -24.99 -21.06 -12.67
C TYR A 65 -25.89 -20.88 -13.90
N ARG A 66 -25.88 -21.86 -14.79
CA ARG A 66 -27.11 -22.26 -15.47
C ARG A 66 -27.28 -23.77 -15.36
N ASP A 67 -27.92 -24.12 -14.25
CA ASP A 67 -28.68 -25.34 -14.06
C ASP A 67 -29.58 -25.57 -15.29
N ASP A 68 -29.18 -26.50 -16.16
CA ASP A 68 -30.10 -27.19 -17.06
C ASP A 68 -29.74 -28.67 -16.99
N HIS A 69 -30.20 -29.29 -15.90
CA HIS A 69 -30.29 -30.73 -15.77
C HIS A 69 -31.61 -31.16 -16.45
N PRO A 70 -31.61 -31.70 -17.68
CA PRO A 70 -32.76 -32.45 -18.12
C PRO A 70 -32.85 -33.73 -17.27
N LEU A 71 -33.81 -33.73 -16.34
CA LEU A 71 -34.39 -34.95 -15.82
C LEU A 71 -35.05 -35.70 -16.99
N GLN A 72 -34.63 -36.95 -17.18
CA GLN A 72 -35.20 -38.01 -18.05
C GLN A 72 -34.66 -38.09 -19.48
#